data_AF-A0A529XIB9-F1
#
_entry.id   AF-A0A529XIB9-F1
#
_cell.length_a   1.000
_cell.length_b   1.000
_cell.length_c   1.000
_cell.angle_alpha   90.00
_cell.angle_beta   90.00
_cell.angle_gamma   90.00
#
_symmetry.space_group_name_H-M   'P 1'
#
loop_
_entity.id
_entity.type
_entity.pdbx_description
1 polymer ?
#
loop_
_entity_poly.entity_id
_entity_poly.type
_entity_poly.pdbx_seq_one_letter_code
_entity_poly.pdbx_strand_id
1 'polypeptide(L)'
;MAEEAIDRAMGALVGGALGDALGMPTQLLSPARIAELYGHVEDFVAPAADHPVSKGLPAGAITDDTEQALLLGRILVESGERFDHARWVNA
;
A
#
# COMPACT_ATOMS: atom_id res chain seq x y z
N MET A 1 9.23 10.37 23.67
CA MET A 1 8.61 9.22 24.37
C MET A 1 7.24 8.87 23.78
N ALA A 2 6.15 9.61 24.03
CA ALA A 2 4.83 9.32 23.41
C ALA A 2 4.67 9.96 22.03
N GLU A 3 5.03 11.24 21.89
CA GLU A 3 5.01 11.98 20.62
C GLU A 3 5.89 11.30 19.55
N GLU A 4 7.11 10.90 19.94
CA GLU A 4 8.01 10.13 19.07
C GLU A 4 7.45 8.76 18.67
N ALA A 5 6.69 8.09 19.55
CA ALA A 5 6.06 6.82 19.21
C ALA A 5 4.91 7.00 18.21
N ILE A 6 4.11 8.07 18.37
CA ILE A 6 3.07 8.44 17.42
C ILE A 6 3.69 8.81 16.08
N ASP A 7 4.76 9.60 16.06
CA ASP A 7 5.47 9.97 14.83
C ASP A 7 5.98 8.75 14.07
N ARG A 8 6.61 7.80 14.77
CA ARG A 8 7.06 6.53 14.17
C ARG A 8 5.89 5.67 13.67
N ALA A 9 4.80 5.59 14.41
CA ALA A 9 3.61 4.83 14.00
C ALA A 9 2.95 5.45 12.76
N MET A 10 2.83 6.78 12.71
CA MET A 10 2.34 7.50 11.54
C MET A 10 3.28 7.33 10.35
N GLY A 11 4.59 7.45 10.56
CA GLY A 11 5.59 7.22 9.53
C GLY A 11 5.54 5.81 8.96
N ALA A 12 5.27 4.79 9.78
CA ALA A 12 5.11 3.42 9.32
C ALA A 12 3.85 3.23 8.46
N LEU A 13 2.70 3.79 8.88
CA LEU A 13 1.45 3.67 8.13
C LEU A 13 1.48 4.47 6.83
N VAL A 14 1.92 5.73 6.89
CA VAL A 14 2.03 6.60 5.71
C VAL A 14 3.14 6.09 4.79
N GLY A 15 4.30 5.72 5.32
CA GLY A 15 5.40 5.16 4.55
C GLY A 15 5.03 3.86 3.84
N GLY A 16 4.23 3.00 4.49
CA GLY A 16 3.65 1.81 3.87
C GLY A 16 2.76 2.17 2.68
N ALA A 17 1.83 3.11 2.85
CA ALA A 17 0.95 3.57 1.77
C ALA A 17 1.69 4.25 0.62
N LEU A 18 2.74 5.02 0.92
CA LEU A 18 3.62 5.62 -0.10
C LEU A 18 4.36 4.54 -0.88
N GLY A 19 4.89 3.52 -0.20
CA GLY A 19 5.61 2.41 -0.83
C GLY A 19 4.70 1.56 -1.73
N ASP A 20 3.49 1.28 -1.27
CA ASP A 20 2.42 0.64 -2.06
C ASP A 20 2.14 1.47 -3.33
N ALA A 21 1.76 2.74 -3.19
CA ALA A 21 1.41 3.59 -4.32
C ALA A 21 2.56 3.82 -5.32
N LEU A 22 3.82 3.86 -4.85
CA LEU A 22 5.01 3.91 -5.72
C LEU A 22 5.27 2.58 -6.44
N GLY A 23 5.02 1.46 -5.78
CA GLY A 23 5.22 0.12 -6.33
C GLY A 23 4.12 -0.32 -7.30
N MET A 24 2.89 0.17 -7.08
CA MET A 24 1.67 -0.21 -7.82
C MET A 24 1.81 -0.23 -9.36
N PRO A 25 2.50 0.71 -10.03
CA PRO A 25 2.66 0.73 -11.48
C PRO A 25 3.72 -0.25 -12.02
N THR A 26 4.54 -0.81 -11.14
CA THR A 26 5.72 -1.63 -11.46
C THR A 26 5.59 -3.09 -11.04
N GLN A 27 4.55 -3.42 -10.26
CA GLN A 27 4.32 -4.77 -9.78
C GLN A 27 4.19 -5.76 -10.94
N LEU A 28 4.72 -6.97 -10.75
CA LEU A 28 4.77 -8.04 -11.76
C LEU A 28 5.61 -7.72 -13.02
N LEU A 29 6.22 -6.54 -13.13
CA LEU A 29 7.08 -6.17 -14.24
C LEU A 29 8.54 -6.51 -13.93
N SER A 30 9.30 -6.87 -14.98
CA SER A 30 10.74 -7.02 -14.86
C SER A 30 11.41 -5.64 -14.80
N PRO A 31 12.62 -5.53 -14.20
CA PRO A 31 13.38 -4.27 -14.22
C PRO A 31 13.60 -3.70 -15.63
N ALA A 32 13.79 -4.56 -16.64
CA ALA A 32 13.92 -4.13 -18.03
C ALA A 32 12.63 -3.51 -18.58
N ARG A 33 11.47 -4.09 -18.24
CA ARG A 33 10.17 -3.55 -18.64
C ARG A 33 9.83 -2.25 -17.91
N ILE A 34 10.20 -2.14 -16.63
CA ILE A 34 10.06 -0.90 -15.85
C ILE A 34 10.90 0.22 -16.49
N ALA A 35 12.16 -0.07 -16.83
CA ALA A 35 13.06 0.89 -17.49
C ALA A 35 12.54 1.33 -18.87
N GLU A 36 11.95 0.40 -19.64
CA GLU A 36 11.36 0.71 -20.94
C GLU A 36 10.11 1.61 -20.83
N LEU A 37 9.23 1.35 -19.86
CA LEU A 37 7.96 2.07 -19.69
C LEU A 37 8.14 3.42 -19.00
N TYR A 38 8.97 3.47 -17.97
CA TYR A 38 9.02 4.58 -17.03
C TYR A 38 10.43 5.16 -16.84
N GLY A 39 11.47 4.49 -17.32
CA GLY A 39 12.85 4.83 -16.98
C GLY A 39 13.12 4.56 -15.49
N HIS A 40 13.38 5.61 -14.72
CA HIS A 40 13.51 5.53 -13.27
C HIS A 40 12.26 6.12 -12.60
N VAL A 41 11.64 5.36 -11.70
CA VAL A 41 10.43 5.81 -10.99
C VAL A 41 10.86 6.62 -9.77
N GLU A 42 10.69 7.95 -9.85
CA GLU A 42 11.03 8.89 -8.77
C GLU A 42 9.80 9.59 -8.16
N ASP A 43 8.62 9.39 -8.76
CA ASP A 43 7.34 9.99 -8.33
C ASP A 43 6.19 9.03 -8.64
N PHE A 44 4.98 9.38 -8.20
CA PHE A 44 3.77 8.65 -8.53
C PHE A 44 3.48 8.71 -10.03
N VAL A 45 3.43 7.55 -10.66
CA VAL A 45 3.07 7.40 -12.07
C VAL A 45 1.81 6.55 -12.21
N ALA A 46 1.05 6.80 -13.27
CA ALA A 46 -0.06 5.91 -13.60
C ALA A 46 0.50 4.61 -14.23
N PRO A 47 -0.08 3.44 -13.92
CA PRO A 47 0.25 2.19 -14.58
C PRO A 47 0.01 2.28 -16.09
N ALA A 48 0.87 1.61 -16.87
CA ALA A 48 0.70 1.47 -18.31
C ALA A 48 -0.68 0.89 -18.65
N ALA A 49 -1.23 1.25 -19.82
CA ALA A 49 -2.58 0.84 -20.22
C ALA A 49 -2.73 -0.69 -20.35
N ASP A 50 -1.64 -1.41 -20.62
CA ASP A 50 -1.55 -2.86 -20.71
C ASP A 50 -1.09 -3.53 -19.40
N HIS A 51 -0.99 -2.78 -18.29
CA HIS A 51 -0.54 -3.31 -17.00
C HIS A 51 -1.44 -4.48 -16.53
N PRO A 52 -0.87 -5.60 -16.06
CA PRO A 52 -1.64 -6.84 -15.85
C PRO A 52 -2.74 -6.72 -14.79
N VAL A 53 -2.50 -5.97 -13.72
CA VAL A 53 -3.41 -5.89 -12.56
C VAL A 53 -3.89 -4.48 -12.24
N SER A 54 -2.99 -3.49 -12.23
CA SER A 54 -3.31 -2.10 -11.88
C SER A 54 -3.87 -1.22 -13.01
N LYS A 55 -4.11 -1.74 -14.21
CA LYS A 55 -4.56 -0.90 -15.35
C LYS A 55 -5.78 -0.05 -15.00
N GLY A 56 -5.73 1.23 -15.33
CA GLY A 56 -6.81 2.19 -15.08
C GLY A 56 -6.82 2.82 -13.68
N LEU A 57 -5.95 2.40 -12.76
CA LEU A 57 -5.74 3.15 -11.52
C LEU A 57 -5.04 4.49 -11.81
N PRO A 58 -5.36 5.57 -11.07
CA PRO A 58 -4.64 6.83 -11.17
C PRO A 58 -3.25 6.72 -10.52
N ALA A 59 -2.34 7.63 -10.89
CA ALA A 59 -1.07 7.80 -10.19
C ALA A 59 -1.32 8.06 -8.69
N GLY A 60 -0.58 7.38 -7.83
CA GLY A 60 -0.69 7.54 -6.37
C GLY A 60 -1.85 6.77 -5.73
N ALA A 61 -2.58 5.94 -6.50
CA ALA A 61 -3.54 5.01 -5.92
C ALA A 61 -2.83 3.95 -5.09
N ILE A 62 -3.33 3.73 -3.87
CA ILE A 62 -2.99 2.57 -3.04
C ILE A 62 -3.62 1.29 -3.62
N THR A 63 -3.11 0.12 -3.22
CA THR A 63 -3.66 -1.19 -3.58
C THR A 63 -4.24 -1.91 -2.34
N ASP A 64 -4.55 -3.19 -2.51
CA ASP A 64 -5.01 -4.07 -1.46
C ASP A 64 -4.04 -4.17 -0.28
N ASP A 65 -2.74 -3.91 -0.47
CA ASP A 65 -1.75 -3.85 0.61
C ASP A 65 -2.14 -2.82 1.68
N THR A 66 -2.40 -1.57 1.28
CA THR A 66 -2.81 -0.51 2.22
C THR A 66 -4.25 -0.72 2.70
N GLU A 67 -5.15 -1.14 1.82
CA GLU A 67 -6.56 -1.37 2.20
C GLU A 67 -6.67 -2.45 3.29
N GLN A 68 -5.97 -3.57 3.14
CA GLN A 68 -5.94 -4.64 4.14
C GLN A 68 -5.22 -4.21 5.42
N ALA A 69 -4.14 -3.44 5.33
CA ALA A 69 -3.46 -2.90 6.51
C ALA A 69 -4.38 -2.00 7.36
N LEU A 70 -5.15 -1.12 6.71
CA LEU A 70 -6.13 -0.26 7.37
C LEU A 70 -7.31 -1.05 7.94
N LEU A 71 -7.80 -2.05 7.22
CA LEU A 71 -8.87 -2.94 7.69
C LEU A 71 -8.44 -3.71 8.94
N LEU A 72 -7.26 -4.33 8.90
CA LEU A 72 -6.68 -5.04 10.03
C LEU A 72 -6.46 -4.10 11.22
N GLY A 73 -5.92 -2.91 10.98
CA GLY A 73 -5.70 -1.89 12.00
C GLY A 73 -7.01 -1.50 12.72
N ARG A 74 -8.09 -1.32 11.96
CA ARG A 74 -9.43 -1.05 12.51
C ARG A 74 -9.91 -2.19 13.42
N ILE A 75 -9.78 -3.42 12.95
CA ILE A 75 -10.16 -4.61 13.74
C ILE A 75 -9.34 -4.69 15.02
N LEU A 76 -8.03 -4.43 14.97
CA LEU A 76 -7.17 -4.43 16.17
C LEU A 76 -7.63 -3.40 17.21
N VAL A 77 -7.98 -2.19 16.77
CA VAL A 77 -8.50 -1.12 17.65
C VAL A 77 -9.86 -1.50 18.25
N GLU A 78 -10.71 -2.18 17.49
CA GLU A 78 -12.07 -2.54 17.90
C GLU A 78 -12.15 -3.85 18.72
N SER A 79 -11.14 -4.72 18.66
CA SER A 79 -11.19 -6.06 19.30
C SER A 79 -10.86 -6.06 20.81
N GLY A 80 -10.45 -4.92 21.38
CA GLY A 80 -10.13 -4.82 22.82
C GLY A 80 -8.85 -5.60 23.20
N GLU A 81 -8.92 -6.45 24.23
CA GLU A 81 -7.74 -7.13 24.80
C GLU A 81 -7.21 -8.31 23.95
N ARG A 82 -7.98 -8.80 22.98
CA ARG A 82 -7.60 -9.97 22.16
C ARG A 82 -7.90 -9.71 20.70
N PHE A 83 -7.09 -10.27 19.82
CA PHE A 83 -7.38 -10.23 18.38
C PHE A 83 -8.58 -11.10 18.05
N ASP A 84 -9.61 -10.50 17.44
CA ASP A 84 -10.78 -11.22 16.93
C ASP A 84 -10.49 -11.74 15.51
N HIS A 85 -9.92 -12.95 15.44
CA HIS A 85 -9.61 -13.59 14.17
C HIS A 85 -10.87 -13.89 13.35
N ALA A 86 -12.01 -14.19 13.99
CA ALA A 86 -13.25 -14.46 13.27
C ALA A 86 -13.75 -13.19 12.56
N ARG A 87 -13.65 -12.03 13.21
CA ARG A 87 -13.95 -10.74 12.57
C ARG A 87 -13.00 -10.46 11.40
N TRP A 88 -11.70 -10.73 11.53
CA TRP A 88 -10.73 -10.56 10.45
C TRP A 88 -11.06 -11.40 9.21
N VAL A 89 -11.36 -12.69 9.38
CA VAL A 89 -11.65 -13.57 8.25
C VAL A 89 -12.95 -13.22 7.52
N ASN A 90 -13.89 -12.54 8.19
CA ASN A 90 -15.20 -12.17 7.63
C ASN A 90 -15.31 -10.68 7.24
N ALA A 91 -14.19 -9.95 7.21
CA ALA A 91 -14.14 -8.52 6.95
C ALA A 91 -14.23 -8.19 5.45
#